data_AF-A0A7K0BYU7-F1
#
_entry.id   AF-A0A7K0BYU7-F1
#
_cell.length_a   1.000
_cell.length_b   1.000
_cell.length_c   1.000
_cell.angle_alpha   90.00
_cell.angle_beta   90.00
_cell.angle_gamma   90.00
#
_symmetry.space_group_name_H-M   'P 1'
#
loop_
_entity.id
_entity.type
_entity.pdbx_description
1 polymer ?
#
loop_
_entity_poly.entity_id
_entity_poly.type
_entity_poly.pdbx_seq_one_letter_code
_entity_poly.pdbx_strand_id
1 'polypeptide(L)'
;MKGIVTAAGAAVIALGAAPPAWAEGTGKVEFVYSMPKVSAAGDTVTWTWTLRNTGTRDLDRVTLEHRLTPRLRVTSVSARCKPAKASVRCEYGAVRVGGRRTGFLVAALPPSGAGDVRINGRATWEQAPPAAAPRPRRTP
;
A
#
# COMPACT_ATOMS: atom_id res chain seq x y z
N MET A 1 -18.89 -4.36 -7.06
CA MET A 1 -18.27 -3.94 -8.34
C MET A 1 -17.45 -2.70 -8.04
N LYS A 2 -16.14 -2.71 -8.30
CA LYS A 2 -15.54 -1.81 -9.33
C LYS A 2 -16.33 -0.50 -9.40
N GLY A 3 -15.88 0.53 -8.68
CA GLY A 3 -16.52 1.84 -8.72
C GLY A 3 -16.52 2.34 -10.16
N ILE A 4 -17.68 2.27 -10.79
CA ILE A 4 -17.97 2.80 -12.11
C ILE A 4 -17.82 4.32 -12.02
N VAL A 5 -17.06 4.88 -12.94
CA VAL A 5 -16.96 6.32 -13.15
C VAL A 5 -18.27 6.77 -13.79
N THR A 6 -19.19 7.30 -12.99
CA THR A 6 -20.32 8.06 -13.53
C THR A 6 -19.84 9.49 -13.72
N ALA A 7 -19.32 9.77 -14.91
CA ALA A 7 -19.06 11.12 -15.37
C ALA A 7 -20.41 11.79 -15.69
N ALA A 8 -20.99 12.48 -14.72
CA ALA A 8 -21.98 13.52 -14.99
C ALA A 8 -21.32 14.86 -14.65
N GLY A 9 -20.59 15.39 -15.62
CA GLY A 9 -19.97 16.71 -15.54
C GLY A 9 -20.31 17.46 -16.81
N ALA A 10 -21.19 18.44 -16.68
CA ALA A 10 -21.55 19.37 -17.73
C ALA A 10 -20.29 19.93 -18.41
N ALA A 11 -20.27 19.87 -19.74
CA ALA A 11 -19.24 20.50 -20.56
C ALA A 11 -19.35 22.02 -20.42
N VAL A 12 -18.51 22.60 -19.58
CA VAL A 12 -18.17 24.03 -19.63
C VAL A 12 -16.85 24.11 -20.38
N ILE A 13 -16.88 24.56 -21.64
CA ILE A 13 -15.68 24.86 -22.41
C ILE A 13 -15.11 26.15 -21.83
N ALA A 14 -14.25 26.03 -20.83
CA ALA A 14 -13.40 27.13 -20.37
C ALA A 14 -12.17 27.20 -21.29
N LEU A 15 -11.91 28.39 -21.83
CA LEU A 15 -10.65 28.77 -22.48
C LEU A 15 -9.45 28.27 -21.68
N GLY A 16 -8.48 27.68 -22.38
CA GLY A 16 -7.34 26.95 -21.83
C GLY A 16 -6.57 27.67 -20.73
N ALA A 17 -6.90 27.36 -19.47
CA ALA A 17 -5.91 27.31 -18.41
C ALA A 17 -5.30 25.91 -18.46
N ALA A 18 -4.03 25.82 -18.88
CA ALA A 18 -3.26 24.61 -18.62
C ALA A 18 -3.45 24.25 -17.13
N PRO A 19 -3.77 22.98 -16.78
CA PRO A 19 -3.81 22.59 -15.39
C PRO A 19 -2.49 23.05 -14.77
N PRO A 20 -2.52 23.73 -13.61
CA PRO A 20 -1.32 24.28 -13.05
C PRO A 20 -0.30 23.14 -12.86
N ALA A 21 0.98 23.36 -13.17
CA ALA A 21 2.05 22.35 -13.12
C ALA A 21 2.24 21.69 -11.73
N TRP A 22 1.58 22.18 -10.69
CA TRP A 22 1.52 21.57 -9.35
C TRP A 22 0.35 20.59 -9.14
N ALA A 23 -0.57 20.48 -10.10
CA ALA A 23 -1.65 19.49 -10.14
C ALA A 23 -1.16 18.10 -10.59
N GLU A 24 0.03 18.03 -11.18
CA GLU A 24 0.58 16.86 -11.85
C GLU A 24 1.41 16.01 -10.90
N GLY A 25 0.75 15.36 -9.95
CA GLY A 25 1.42 14.33 -9.19
C GLY A 25 0.48 13.22 -8.79
N THR A 26 0.88 12.00 -9.14
CA THR A 26 0.16 10.78 -8.78
C THR A 26 0.88 10.11 -7.62
N GLY A 27 0.09 9.71 -6.62
CA GLY A 27 0.57 8.80 -5.60
C GLY A 27 0.77 7.42 -6.21
N LYS A 28 1.99 6.86 -6.11
CA LYS A 28 2.32 5.53 -6.64
C LYS A 28 2.96 4.70 -5.54
N VAL A 29 2.35 3.55 -5.25
CA VAL A 29 2.90 2.56 -4.33
C VAL A 29 3.53 1.43 -5.11
N GLU A 30 4.81 1.20 -4.85
CA GLU A 30 5.51 -0.01 -5.26
C GLU A 30 5.66 -0.94 -4.06
N PHE A 31 5.43 -2.22 -4.28
CA PHE A 31 5.37 -3.23 -3.25
C PHE A 31 6.08 -4.50 -3.71
N VAL A 32 7.05 -4.98 -2.92
CA VAL A 32 7.90 -6.12 -3.27
C VAL A 32 8.05 -7.05 -2.06
N TYR A 33 7.85 -8.35 -2.26
CA TYR A 33 8.20 -9.38 -1.29
C TYR A 33 9.64 -9.84 -1.47
N SER A 34 10.31 -10.17 -0.37
CA SER A 34 11.51 -10.99 -0.39
C SER A 34 11.15 -12.47 -0.56
N MET A 35 12.15 -13.28 -0.89
CA MET A 35 11.99 -14.73 -0.92
C MET A 35 11.50 -15.24 0.45
N PRO A 36 10.48 -16.12 0.49
CA PRO A 36 10.03 -16.73 1.73
C PRO A 36 11.17 -17.48 2.39
N LYS A 37 11.31 -17.33 3.71
CA LYS A 37 12.31 -18.07 4.49
C LYS A 37 11.61 -19.11 5.35
N VAL A 38 11.89 -20.38 5.10
CA VAL A 38 11.44 -21.48 5.95
C VAL A 38 12.44 -21.63 7.10
N SER A 39 11.95 -21.81 8.32
CA SER A 39 12.81 -22.07 9.49
C SER A 39 13.59 -23.38 9.32
N ALA A 40 14.73 -23.51 9.99
CA ALA A 40 15.53 -24.74 9.95
C ALA A 40 14.75 -25.99 10.40
N ALA A 41 13.80 -25.83 11.33
CA ALA A 41 12.91 -26.90 11.78
C ALA A 41 11.82 -27.27 10.76
N GLY A 42 11.62 -26.48 9.70
CA GLY A 42 10.55 -26.70 8.71
C GLY A 42 9.15 -26.25 9.14
N ASP A 43 8.95 -25.87 10.40
CA ASP A 43 7.60 -25.65 10.95
C ASP A 43 7.04 -24.24 10.75
N THR A 44 7.86 -23.28 10.31
CA THR A 44 7.42 -21.90 10.10
C THR A 44 7.99 -21.31 8.82
N VAL A 45 7.25 -20.35 8.27
CA VAL A 45 7.66 -19.59 7.09
C VAL A 45 7.52 -18.10 7.38
N THR A 46 8.54 -17.35 7.00
CA THR A 46 8.66 -15.92 7.19
C THR A 46 8.67 -15.20 5.86
N TRP A 47 7.78 -14.22 5.71
CA TRP A 47 7.79 -13.28 4.61
C TRP A 47 8.18 -11.90 5.08
N THR A 48 9.03 -11.25 4.31
CA THR A 48 9.38 -9.83 4.48
C THR A 48 9.01 -9.08 3.22
N TRP A 49 8.62 -7.82 3.37
CA TRP A 49 8.27 -6.98 2.24
C TRP A 49 8.72 -5.54 2.42
N THR A 50 8.80 -4.86 1.29
CA THR A 50 9.07 -3.43 1.21
C THR A 50 7.97 -2.74 0.42
N LEU A 51 7.38 -1.73 1.03
CA LEU A 51 6.43 -0.80 0.41
C LEU A 51 7.12 0.56 0.27
N ARG A 52 7.07 1.15 -0.92
CA ARG A 52 7.68 2.46 -1.20
C ARG A 52 6.70 3.35 -1.95
N ASN A 53 6.63 4.62 -1.56
CA ASN A 53 6.01 5.64 -2.37
C ASN A 53 7.01 6.11 -3.45
N THR A 54 6.80 5.68 -4.69
CA THR A 54 7.59 6.08 -5.87
C THR A 54 6.87 7.13 -6.72
N GLY A 55 5.74 7.63 -6.23
CA GLY A 55 5.01 8.73 -6.86
C GLY A 55 5.66 10.08 -6.57
N THR A 56 5.05 11.13 -7.13
CA THR A 56 5.48 12.52 -6.93
C THR A 56 4.64 13.24 -5.87
N ARG A 57 3.69 12.54 -5.22
CA ARG A 57 2.90 13.05 -4.09
C ARG A 57 2.94 12.15 -2.87
N ASP A 58 2.74 12.78 -1.72
CA ASP A 58 2.56 12.09 -0.45
C ASP A 58 1.29 11.24 -0.47
N LEU A 59 1.34 10.12 0.25
CA LEU A 59 0.22 9.20 0.41
C LEU A 59 -0.32 9.29 1.82
N ASP A 60 -1.63 9.26 1.93
CA ASP A 60 -2.36 9.13 3.17
C ASP A 60 -3.06 7.76 3.25
N ARG A 61 -3.37 7.34 4.49
CA ARG A 61 -4.11 6.10 4.78
C ARG A 61 -3.58 4.86 4.03
N VAL A 62 -2.26 4.73 3.92
CA VAL A 62 -1.63 3.58 3.27
C VAL A 62 -1.90 2.31 4.08
N THR A 63 -2.59 1.37 3.46
CA THR A 63 -2.97 0.09 4.05
C THR A 63 -2.54 -1.04 3.13
N LEU A 64 -2.08 -2.15 3.70
CA LEU A 64 -1.63 -3.33 2.96
C LEU A 64 -2.31 -4.57 3.53
N GLU A 65 -3.08 -5.27 2.70
CA GLU A 65 -3.74 -6.51 3.08
C GLU A 65 -2.99 -7.71 2.48
N HIS A 66 -2.54 -8.61 3.33
CA HIS A 66 -1.89 -9.86 2.96
C HIS A 66 -2.89 -11.01 3.06
N ARG A 67 -2.86 -11.92 2.08
CA ARG A 67 -3.62 -13.17 2.09
C ARG A 67 -2.69 -14.35 1.84
N LEU A 68 -2.84 -15.38 2.65
CA LEU A 68 -2.09 -16.63 2.56
C LEU A 68 -2.98 -17.71 1.95
N THR A 69 -2.44 -18.42 0.97
CA THR A 69 -3.09 -19.57 0.33
C THR A 69 -2.11 -20.75 0.36
N PRO A 70 -2.45 -21.88 1.01
CA PRO A 70 -3.63 -22.11 1.84
C PRO A 70 -3.64 -21.21 3.08
N ARG A 71 -4.76 -21.22 3.82
CA ARG A 71 -4.87 -20.44 5.06
C ARG A 71 -3.93 -21.02 6.10
N LEU A 72 -2.89 -20.26 6.43
CA LEU A 72 -1.93 -20.63 7.46
C LEU A 72 -2.22 -19.90 8.77
N ARG A 73 -1.83 -20.52 9.88
CA ARG A 73 -1.92 -19.91 11.20
C ARG A 73 -0.80 -18.88 11.35
N VAL A 74 -1.16 -17.60 11.37
CA VAL A 74 -0.21 -16.50 11.61
C VAL A 74 0.23 -16.54 13.07
N THR A 75 1.54 -16.58 13.31
CA THR A 75 2.13 -16.67 14.65
C THR A 75 2.73 -15.35 15.10
N SER A 76 3.27 -14.56 14.16
CA SER A 76 3.90 -13.28 14.46
C SER A 76 3.76 -12.32 13.28
N VAL A 77 3.59 -11.04 13.57
CA VAL A 77 3.49 -9.97 12.56
C VAL A 77 4.18 -8.72 13.07
N SER A 78 4.59 -7.84 12.16
CA SER A 78 5.11 -6.53 12.54
C SER A 78 4.06 -5.68 13.28
N ALA A 79 4.50 -4.76 14.15
CA ALA A 79 3.63 -3.99 15.05
C ALA A 79 2.50 -3.18 14.37
N ARG A 80 2.69 -2.78 13.10
CA ARG A 80 1.69 -2.05 12.30
C ARG A 80 0.67 -2.97 11.63
N CYS A 81 0.83 -4.27 11.78
CA CYS A 81 -0.03 -5.30 11.20
C CYS A 81 -0.91 -5.94 12.25
N LYS A 82 -2.18 -6.12 11.90
CA LYS A 82 -3.18 -6.82 12.71
C LYS A 82 -3.56 -8.10 11.97
N PRO A 83 -3.32 -9.29 12.57
CA PRO A 83 -3.79 -10.54 11.99
C PRO A 83 -5.30 -10.64 12.15
N ALA A 84 -5.96 -11.06 11.08
CA ALA A 84 -7.37 -11.44 11.04
C ALA A 84 -7.47 -12.92 10.64
N LYS A 85 -8.68 -13.49 10.71
CA LYS A 85 -8.90 -14.94 10.52
C LYS A 85 -8.27 -15.54 9.25
N ALA A 86 -8.16 -14.77 8.16
CA ALA A 86 -7.65 -15.24 6.87
C ALA A 86 -6.78 -14.21 6.13
N SER A 87 -6.45 -13.10 6.78
CA SER A 87 -5.70 -12.01 6.19
C SER A 87 -4.92 -11.29 7.27
N VAL A 88 -3.86 -10.58 6.87
CA VAL A 88 -3.13 -9.68 7.76
C VAL A 88 -3.23 -8.29 7.20
N ARG A 89 -3.78 -7.37 7.99
CA ARG A 89 -3.94 -5.97 7.57
C ARG A 89 -2.89 -5.10 8.24
N CYS A 90 -2.08 -4.44 7.45
CA CYS A 90 -1.05 -3.53 7.92
C CYS A 90 -1.42 -2.08 7.62
N GLU A 91 -1.41 -1.23 8.64
CA GLU A 91 -1.78 0.18 8.55
C GLU A 91 -0.52 1.04 8.75
N TYR A 92 -0.05 1.66 7.66
CA TYR A 92 1.16 2.47 7.67
C TYR A 92 0.88 3.96 7.86
N GLY A 93 -0.36 4.39 7.66
CA GLY A 93 -0.75 5.80 7.73
C GLY A 93 -0.15 6.59 6.58
N ALA A 94 0.41 7.77 6.87
CA ALA A 94 1.04 8.61 5.87
C ALA A 94 2.43 8.10 5.44
N VAL A 95 2.68 8.10 4.13
CA VAL A 95 3.97 7.76 3.51
C VAL A 95 4.36 8.86 2.53
N ARG A 96 5.35 9.67 2.94
CA ARG A 96 5.89 10.75 2.11
C ARG A 96 6.54 10.24 0.83
N VAL A 97 6.68 11.11 -0.17
CA VAL A 97 7.42 10.83 -1.41
C VAL A 97 8.81 10.25 -1.10
N GLY A 98 9.17 9.16 -1.79
CA GLY A 98 10.42 8.44 -1.57
C GLY A 98 10.46 7.61 -0.29
N GLY A 99 9.50 7.80 0.63
CA GLY A 99 9.39 7.10 1.89
C GLY A 99 9.17 5.59 1.71
N ARG A 100 9.71 4.83 2.66
CA ARG A 100 9.66 3.37 2.67
C ARG A 100 9.06 2.84 3.97
N ARG A 101 8.34 1.74 3.87
CA ARG A 101 7.81 0.95 4.98
C ARG A 101 8.19 -0.50 4.75
N THR A 102 8.65 -1.16 5.80
CA THR A 102 8.97 -2.58 5.79
C THR A 102 8.12 -3.28 6.83
N GLY A 103 7.90 -4.57 6.61
CA GLY A 103 7.14 -5.41 7.53
C GLY A 103 7.52 -6.86 7.36
N PHE A 104 7.08 -7.66 8.32
CA PHE A 104 7.25 -9.10 8.30
C PHE A 104 5.98 -9.80 8.77
N LEU A 105 5.82 -11.04 8.31
CA LEU A 105 4.76 -11.96 8.70
C LEU A 105 5.39 -13.34 8.86
N VAL A 106 5.10 -13.99 9.98
CA VAL A 106 5.47 -15.37 10.27
C VAL A 106 4.19 -16.19 10.40
N ALA A 107 4.13 -17.31 9.70
CA ALA A 107 3.06 -18.28 9.84
C ALA A 107 3.61 -19.67 10.11
N ALA A 108 2.83 -20.48 10.82
CA ALA A 108 3.08 -21.90 10.96
C ALA A 108 2.86 -22.60 9.62
N LEU A 109 3.82 -23.41 9.23
CA LEU A 109 3.79 -24.22 8.03
C LEU A 109 3.32 -25.64 8.39
N PRO A 110 2.31 -26.20 7.71
CA PRO A 110 1.91 -27.57 7.95
C PRO A 110 3.01 -28.54 7.48
N PRO A 111 3.15 -29.72 8.10
CA PRO A 111 4.13 -30.73 7.71
C PRO A 111 3.96 -31.24 6.26
N SER A 112 2.81 -30.95 5.63
CA SER A 112 2.46 -31.37 4.27
C SER A 112 2.91 -30.40 3.15
N GLY A 113 3.73 -29.37 3.42
CA GLY A 113 4.53 -28.74 2.35
C GLY A 113 4.59 -27.21 2.32
N ALA A 114 5.81 -26.70 2.19
CA ALA A 114 6.12 -25.32 1.81
C ALA A 114 5.80 -25.03 0.33
N GLY A 115 5.74 -26.07 -0.51
CA GLY A 115 5.77 -25.98 -1.97
C GLY A 115 4.61 -25.20 -2.59
N ASP A 116 3.43 -25.23 -1.96
CA ASP A 116 2.22 -24.60 -2.49
C ASP A 116 1.81 -23.33 -1.73
N VAL A 117 2.62 -22.89 -0.76
CA VAL A 117 2.27 -21.71 0.04
C VAL A 117 2.54 -20.44 -0.74
N ARG A 118 1.47 -19.69 -0.96
CA ARG A 118 1.48 -18.40 -1.65
C ARG A 118 1.06 -17.29 -0.71
N ILE A 119 1.75 -16.16 -0.81
CA ILE A 119 1.35 -14.90 -0.21
C ILE A 119 0.98 -13.91 -1.31
N ASN A 120 -0.17 -13.25 -1.16
CA ASN A 120 -0.59 -12.17 -2.05
C ASN A 120 -0.82 -10.92 -1.22
N GLY A 121 -0.22 -9.80 -1.61
CA GLY A 121 -0.40 -8.49 -0.97
C GLY A 121 -1.21 -7.56 -1.84
N ARG A 122 -2.14 -6.81 -1.25
CA ARG A 122 -2.87 -5.72 -1.90
C ARG A 122 -2.65 -4.44 -1.12
N ALA A 123 -1.93 -3.49 -1.71
CA ALA A 123 -1.81 -2.15 -1.16
C ALA A 123 -2.99 -1.28 -1.62
N THR A 124 -3.53 -0.48 -0.70
CA THR A 124 -4.52 0.57 -0.96
C THR A 124 -4.06 1.85 -0.27
N TRP A 125 -4.24 2.98 -0.93
CA TRP A 125 -3.81 4.27 -0.41
C TRP A 125 -4.73 5.37 -0.91
N GLU A 126 -4.68 6.50 -0.22
CA GLU A 126 -5.26 7.76 -0.66
C GLU A 126 -4.13 8.73 -0.97
N GLN A 127 -4.37 9.67 -1.89
CA GLN A 127 -3.41 10.73 -2.17
C GLN A 127 -3.63 11.85 -1.16
N ALA A 128 -2.55 12.42 -0.63
CA ALA A 128 -2.64 13.60 0.19
C ALA A 128 -3.23 14.77 -0.61
N PRO A 129 -4.07 15.64 -0.01
CA PRO A 129 -4.52 16.86 -0.66
C PRO A 129 -3.32 17.67 -1.16
N PRO A 130 -3.41 18.30 -2.34
CA PRO A 130 -2.35 19.18 -2.81
C PRO A 130 -2.09 20.27 -1.77
N ALA A 131 -0.80 20.56 -1.53
CA ALA A 131 -0.42 21.64 -0.62
C ALA A 131 -1.11 22.94 -1.06
N ALA A 132 -1.75 23.63 -0.13
CA ALA A 132 -2.40 24.90 -0.41
C ALA A 132 -1.37 25.88 -0.99
N ALA A 133 -1.71 26.53 -2.11
CA ALA A 133 -0.83 27.51 -2.72
C ALA A 133 -0.52 28.64 -1.72
N PRO A 134 0.72 29.17 -1.69
CA PRO A 134 1.01 30.37 -0.93
C PRO A 134 0.09 31.49 -1.42
N ARG A 135 -0.62 32.15 -0.48
CA ARG A 135 -1.47 33.30 -0.82
C ARG A 135 -0.59 34.36 -1.50
N PRO A 136 -1.00 34.93 -2.65
CA PRO A 136 -0.24 36.03 -3.22
C PRO A 136 -0.16 37.15 -2.20
N ARG A 137 1.07 37.62 -1.90
CA ARG A 137 1.27 38.85 -1.15
C ARG A 137 0.60 39.96 -1.96
N ARG A 138 -0.49 40.54 -1.44
CA ARG A 138 -0.96 41.85 -1.91
C ARG A 138 0.13 42.85 -1.53
N THR A 139 0.94 43.24 -2.51
CA THR A 139 1.79 44.42 -2.39
C THR A 139 0.84 45.63 -2.35
N PRO A 140 1.02 46.59 -1.42
CA PRO A 140 0.20 47.80 -1.33
C PRO A 140 0.35 48.70 -2.57
#